data_AF-A0A4Y1Q9D6-F1
#
_entry.id   AF-A0A4Y1Q9D6-F1
#
_cell.length_a   1.000
_cell.length_b   1.000
_cell.length_c   1.000
_cell.angle_alpha   90.00
_cell.angle_beta   90.00
_cell.angle_gamma   90.00
#
_symmetry.space_group_name_H-M   'P 1'
#
loop_
_entity.id
_entity.type
_entity.pdbx_description
1 polymer ?
#
loop_
_entity_poly.entity_id
_entity_poly.type
_entity_poly.pdbx_seq_one_letter_code
_entity_poly.pdbx_strand_id
1 'polypeptide(L)' 'GVRPYGVSLLVAGWDADNGPKIYQVDPSGSFWAWNAAAIGKNMVNAKTFLEKRYNDDISL' A
#
# COMPACT_ATOMS: atom_id res chain seq x y z
N GLY A 1 3.82 27.71 -11.24
CA GLY A 1 4.02 26.40 -10.61
C GLY A 1 3.39 25.33 -11.47
N VAL A 2 4.07 24.22 -11.69
CA VAL A 2 3.52 23.07 -12.42
C VAL A 2 2.54 22.31 -11.54
N ARG A 3 1.50 21.71 -12.14
CA ARG A 3 0.56 20.87 -11.38
C ARG A 3 1.25 19.57 -10.98
N PRO A 4 1.30 19.20 -9.69
CA PRO A 4 1.80 17.89 -9.28
C PRO A 4 0.90 16.78 -9.82
N TYR A 5 1.45 15.58 -9.96
CA TYR A 5 0.68 14.41 -10.39
C TYR A 5 -0.36 14.07 -9.31
N GLY A 6 -1.64 14.21 -9.64
CA GLY A 6 -2.75 13.88 -8.74
C GLY A 6 -3.02 12.38 -8.62
N VAL A 7 -1.99 11.57 -8.49
CA VAL A 7 -2.08 10.10 -8.40
C VAL A 7 -1.38 9.60 -7.15
N SER A 8 -1.96 8.58 -6.53
CA SER A 8 -1.31 7.78 -5.50
C SER A 8 -0.99 6.42 -6.08
N LEU A 9 0.15 5.84 -5.70
CA LEU A 9 0.60 4.53 -6.19
C LEU A 9 0.63 3.52 -5.04
N LEU A 10 0.28 2.28 -5.35
CA LEU A 10 0.65 1.12 -4.56
C LEU A 10 1.70 0.34 -5.36
N VAL A 11 2.88 0.19 -4.78
CA VAL A 11 4.03 -0.50 -5.39
C VAL A 11 4.29 -1.76 -4.57
N ALA A 12 4.06 -2.92 -5.17
CA ALA A 12 4.37 -4.21 -4.58
C ALA A 12 5.61 -4.81 -5.27
N GLY A 13 6.46 -5.45 -4.48
CA GLY A 13 7.66 -6.11 -4.96
C GLY A 13 8.07 -7.25 -4.05
N TRP A 14 8.97 -8.10 -4.54
CA TRP A 14 9.57 -9.16 -3.77
C TRP A 14 11.09 -9.01 -3.80
N ASP A 15 11.70 -9.09 -2.62
CA ASP A 15 13.14 -9.01 -2.44
C ASP A 15 13.64 -10.34 -1.88
N ALA A 16 14.80 -10.81 -2.35
CA ALA A 16 15.35 -12.11 -1.96
C ALA A 16 15.73 -12.14 -0.48
N ASP A 17 16.21 -11.02 0.05
CA ASP A 17 16.68 -10.92 1.44
C ASP A 17 15.57 -10.56 2.42
N ASN A 18 14.52 -9.88 1.96
CA ASN A 18 13.50 -9.27 2.83
C ASN A 18 12.05 -9.69 2.51
N GLY A 19 11.83 -10.55 1.52
CA GLY A 19 10.51 -11.08 1.17
C GLY A 19 9.59 -10.06 0.48
N PRO A 20 8.26 -10.31 0.50
CA PRO A 20 7.27 -9.44 -0.14
C PRO A 20 7.14 -8.11 0.61
N LYS A 21 7.10 -7.00 -0.15
CA LYS A 21 6.91 -5.64 0.38
C LYS A 21 5.89 -4.88 -0.45
N ILE A 22 5.10 -4.05 0.22
CA ILE A 22 4.20 -3.08 -0.41
C ILE A 22 4.46 -1.67 0.12
N TYR A 23 4.54 -0.72 -0.80
CA TYR A 23 4.73 0.70 -0.52
C TYR A 23 3.58 1.50 -1.09
N GLN A 24 3.12 2.47 -0.30
CA GLN A 24 2.17 3.48 -0.78
C GLN A 24 2.91 4.78 -1.01
N VAL A 25 2.75 5.37 -2.20
CA VAL A 25 3.31 6.67 -2.58
C VAL A 25 2.16 7.66 -2.76
N ASP A 26 2.27 8.83 -2.16
CA ASP A 26 1.29 9.91 -2.30
C ASP A 26 1.72 10.98 -3.33
N PRO A 27 0.81 11.86 -3.77
CA PRO A 27 1.11 12.93 -4.72
C PRO A 27 2.23 13.89 -4.31
N SER A 28 2.55 13.98 -3.01
CA SER A 28 3.66 14.80 -2.50
C SER A 28 5.03 14.18 -2.75
N GLY A 29 5.08 12.89 -3.10
CA GLY A 29 6.31 12.10 -3.22
C GLY A 29 6.71 11.41 -1.92
N SER A 30 5.90 11.50 -0.86
CA SER A 30 6.10 10.74 0.37
C SER A 30 5.71 9.28 0.17
N PHE A 31 6.46 8.37 0.78
CA PHE A 31 6.18 6.94 0.71
C PHE A 31 6.32 6.25 2.07
N TRP A 32 5.53 5.20 2.26
CA TRP A 32 5.53 4.38 3.47
C TRP A 32 5.38 2.91 3.12
N ALA A 33 6.06 2.04 3.89
CA ALA A 33 5.89 0.60 3.83
C ALA A 33 4.63 0.18 4.60
N TRP A 34 3.90 -0.80 4.08
CA TRP A 34 2.72 -1.36 4.70
C TRP A 34 2.77 -2.88 4.67
N ASN A 35 2.09 -3.53 5.61
CA ASN A 35 1.83 -4.96 5.56
C ASN A 35 0.62 -5.25 4.67
N ALA A 36 -0.39 -4.38 4.73
CA ALA A 36 -1.53 -4.37 3.83
C ALA A 36 -1.99 -2.92 3.61
N ALA A 37 -2.32 -2.57 2.37
CA ALA A 37 -2.76 -1.22 2.01
C ALA A 37 -3.91 -1.25 1.00
N ALA A 38 -4.79 -0.26 1.10
CA ALA A 38 -5.88 -0.01 0.17
C ALA A 38 -5.95 1.49 -0.16
N ILE A 39 -6.11 1.81 -1.44
CA ILE A 39 -6.24 3.18 -1.96
C ILE A 39 -7.52 3.32 -2.79
N GLY A 40 -8.01 4.55 -2.97
CA GLY A 40 -9.16 4.85 -3.82
C GLY A 40 -10.51 4.89 -3.08
N LYS A 41 -11.61 4.76 -3.84
CA LYS A 41 -12.97 4.87 -3.30
C LYS A 41 -13.26 3.70 -2.36
N ASN A 42 -13.80 3.99 -1.17
CA ASN A 42 -14.07 3.03 -0.09
C ASN A 42 -12.84 2.44 0.62
N MET A 43 -11.68 3.11 0.55
CA MET A 43 -10.47 2.65 1.24
C MET A 43 -10.65 2.41 2.74
N VAL A 44 -11.52 3.16 3.42
CA VAL A 44 -11.78 3.00 4.87
C VAL A 44 -12.32 1.60 5.16
N ASN A 45 -13.37 1.18 4.44
CA ASN A 45 -13.96 -0.15 4.62
C ASN A 45 -12.96 -1.25 4.22
N ALA A 46 -12.20 -1.05 3.14
CA ALA A 46 -11.18 -2.00 2.71
C ALA A 46 -10.06 -2.15 3.76
N LYS A 47 -9.61 -1.05 4.37
CA LYS A 47 -8.63 -1.07 5.46
C LYS A 47 -9.16 -1.81 6.68
N THR A 48 -10.39 -1.53 7.12
CA THR A 48 -11.00 -2.26 8.23
C THR A 48 -11.15 -3.75 7.96
N PHE A 49 -11.42 -4.14 6.70
CA PHE A 49 -11.42 -5.55 6.30
C PHE A 49 -10.03 -6.17 6.42
N LEU A 50 -9.00 -5.49 5.90
CA LEU A 50 -7.61 -5.92 5.97
C LEU A 50 -7.14 -6.02 7.42
N GLU A 51 -7.41 -5.04 8.28
CA GLU A 51 -7.08 -5.07 9.71
C GLU A 51 -7.65 -6.28 10.45
N LYS A 52 -8.83 -6.78 10.04
CA LYS A 52 -9.49 -7.92 10.66
C LYS A 52 -9.05 -9.28 10.11
N ARG A 53 -8.54 -9.32 8.87
CA ARG A 53 -8.28 -10.56 8.12
C ARG A 53 -6.81 -10.81 7.86
N TYR A 54 -6.01 -9.76 7.85
CA TYR A 54 -4.58 -9.84 7.62
C TYR A 54 -3.92 -10.62 8.77
N ASN A 55 -3.08 -11.58 8.40
CA ASN A 55 -2.17 -12.28 9.28
C ASN A 55 -0.88 -12.55 8.49
N ASP A 56 0.25 -12.65 9.19
CA ASP A 56 1.57 -12.83 8.55
C ASP A 56 1.73 -14.24 7.94
N ASP A 57 0.87 -15.18 8.31
CA ASP A 57 0.84 -16.55 7.79
C ASP A 57 -0.13 -16.71 6.60
N ILE A 58 -0.57 -15.61 5.97
CA ILE A 58 -1.39 -15.69 4.76
C ILE A 58 -0.57 -16.35 3.65
N SER A 59 -1.03 -17.51 3.20
CA SER A 59 -0.50 -18.16 2.00
C SER A 59 -0.80 -17.32 0.76
N LEU A 60 0.17 -17.23 -0.15
CA LEU A 60 0.03 -16.59 -1.45
C LEU A 60 -0.97 -17.34 -2.35
#